data_AF-A0A1J1E231-F1
#
_entry.id   AF-A0A1J1E231-F1
#
_cell.length_a   1.000
_cell.length_b   1.000
_cell.length_c   1.000
_cell.angle_alpha   90.00
_cell.angle_beta   90.00
_cell.angle_gamma   90.00
#
_symmetry.space_group_name_H-M   'P 1'
#
loop_
_entity.id
_entity.type
_entity.pdbx_description
1 polymer ?
#
loop_
_entity_poly.entity_id
_entity_poly.type
_entity_poly.pdbx_seq_one_letter_code
_entity_poly.pdbx_strand_id
1 'polypeptide(L)' 'MIICSKITEIFCLVDEFCKKYSQVIDKVLLGNKSKCLCRMSSSEIISIIIIFQLSSMRNFG' A
#
# COMPACT_ATOMS: atom_id res chain seq x y z
N MET A 1 3.02 5.75 19.49
CA MET A 1 1.90 4.80 19.24
C MET A 1 1.03 5.41 18.16
N ILE A 2 0.94 4.78 16.99
CA ILE A 2 0.02 5.26 15.95
C ILE A 2 -1.39 4.88 16.39
N ILE A 3 -2.29 5.87 16.47
CA ILE A 3 -3.68 5.68 16.88
C ILE A 3 -4.47 5.13 15.69
N CYS A 4 -5.45 4.26 15.94
CA CYS A 4 -6.27 3.63 14.90
C CYS A 4 -6.86 4.65 13.90
N SER A 5 -7.30 5.83 14.37
CA SER A 5 -7.83 6.89 13.50
C SER A 5 -6.83 7.39 12.46
N LYS A 6 -5.54 7.45 12.81
CA LYS A 6 -4.47 7.84 11.87
C LYS A 6 -4.18 6.75 10.84
N ILE A 7 -4.30 5.48 11.24
CA ILE A 7 -4.21 4.34 10.32
C ILE A 7 -5.36 4.40 9.31
N THR A 8 -6.59 4.63 9.79
CA THR A 8 -7.76 4.77 8.92
C THR A 8 -7.62 5.95 7.96
N GLU A 9 -7.15 7.09 8.43
CA GLU A 9 -6.90 8.27 7.59
C GLU A 9 -5.88 7.97 6.47
N ILE A 10 -4.74 7.35 6.82
CA ILE A 10 -3.73 6.93 5.84
C ILE A 10 -4.34 5.94 4.85
N PHE A 11 -5.05 4.92 5.32
CA PHE A 11 -5.65 3.92 4.46
C PHE A 11 -6.67 4.52 3.49
N CYS A 12 -7.54 5.42 3.95
CA CYS A 12 -8.51 6.10 3.08
C CYS A 12 -7.83 6.92 1.98
N LEU A 13 -6.77 7.68 2.32
CA LEU A 13 -6.00 8.46 1.34
C LEU A 13 -5.31 7.55 0.32
N VAL A 14 -4.69 6.47 0.79
CA VAL A 14 -4.02 5.49 -0.06
C VAL A 14 -5.02 4.76 -0.96
N ASP A 15 -6.20 4.41 -0.46
CA ASP A 15 -7.23 3.74 -1.25
C ASP A 15 -7.73 4.62 -2.41
N GLU A 16 -7.95 5.91 -2.16
CA GLU A 16 -8.31 6.86 -3.22
C GLU A 16 -7.18 7.02 -4.24
N PHE A 17 -5.92 7.06 -3.78
CA PHE A 17 -4.76 7.08 -4.65
C PHE A 17 -4.67 5.81 -5.52
N CYS A 18 -4.82 4.63 -4.93
CA CYS A 18 -4.77 3.34 -5.63
C CYS A 18 -5.79 3.25 -6.77
N LYS A 19 -7.00 3.79 -6.60
CA LYS A 19 -8.03 3.81 -7.66
C LYS A 19 -7.55 4.49 -8.95
N LYS A 20 -6.80 5.58 -8.82
CA LYS A 20 -6.22 6.31 -9.97
C LYS A 20 -4.93 5.65 -10.44
N TYR A 21 -4.10 5.21 -9.49
CA TYR A 21 -2.81 4.58 -9.77
C TYR A 21 -2.95 3.28 -10.56
N SER A 22 -3.87 2.38 -10.19
CA SER A 22 -4.10 1.11 -10.91
C SER A 22 -4.47 1.34 -12.38
N GLN A 23 -5.27 2.37 -12.69
CA GLN A 23 -5.64 2.69 -14.07
C GLN A 23 -4.46 3.17 -14.92
N VAL A 24 -3.48 3.82 -14.30
CA VAL A 24 -2.26 4.28 -14.96
C VAL A 24 -1.29 3.11 -15.14
N ILE A 25 -1.07 2.34 -14.07
CA ILE A 25 -0.12 1.22 -14.09
C ILE A 25 -0.58 0.11 -15.03
N ASP A 26 -1.87 -0.24 -15.07
CA ASP A 26 -2.35 -1.29 -15.98
C ASP A 26 -2.08 -0.97 -17.46
N LYS A 27 -1.92 0.32 -17.82
CA LYS A 27 -1.57 0.73 -19.19
C LYS A 27 -0.07 0.69 -19.49
N VAL A 28 0.77 0.77 -18.46
CA VAL A 28 2.23 0.94 -18.58
C VAL A 28 2.98 -0.31 -18.11
N LEU A 29 2.32 -1.23 -17.41
CA LEU A 29 2.93 -2.44 -16.90
C LEU A 29 3.28 -3.39 -18.05
N LEU A 30 4.58 -3.61 -18.27
CA LEU A 30 5.08 -4.63 -19.19
C LEU A 30 5.14 -5.98 -18.49
N GLY A 31 4.72 -7.04 -19.19
CA GLY A 31 4.80 -8.43 -18.72
C GLY A 31 3.44 -9.05 -18.43
N ASN A 32 3.46 -10.34 -18.06
CA ASN A 32 2.25 -11.09 -17.74
C ASN A 32 1.85 -10.89 -16.28
N LYS A 33 0.54 -10.91 -16.01
CA LYS A 33 0.03 -10.93 -14.63
C LYS A 33 0.62 -12.12 -13.88
N SER A 34 1.06 -11.88 -12.64
CA SER A 34 1.58 -12.93 -11.77
C SER A 34 0.57 -14.09 -11.65
N LYS A 35 1.06 -15.32 -11.74
CA LYS A 35 0.26 -16.53 -11.49
C LYS A 35 -0.07 -16.70 -10.00
N CYS A 36 0.73 -16.10 -9.13
CA CYS A 36 0.48 -16.07 -7.69
C CYS A 36 -0.34 -14.83 -7.35
N LEU A 37 -1.58 -15.05 -6.88
CA LEU A 37 -2.47 -13.98 -6.46
C LEU A 37 -2.03 -13.45 -5.09
N CYS A 38 -1.82 -12.14 -4.99
CA CYS A 38 -1.59 -11.52 -3.70
C CYS A 38 -2.89 -11.53 -2.88
N ARG A 39 -2.81 -11.88 -1.59
CA ARG A 39 -3.98 -11.89 -0.69
C ARG A 39 -4.39 -10.49 -0.23
N MET A 40 -3.48 -9.53 -0.30
CA MET A 40 -3.72 -8.14 0.10
C MET A 40 -3.87 -7.25 -1.13
N SER A 41 -4.75 -6.26 -1.03
CA SER A 41 -4.89 -5.20 -2.00
C SER A 41 -3.67 -4.28 -2.00
N SER A 42 -3.43 -3.59 -3.12
CA SER A 42 -2.35 -2.60 -3.21
C SER A 42 -2.48 -1.51 -2.15
N SER A 43 -3.73 -1.11 -1.81
CA SER A 43 -4.01 -0.12 -0.77
C SER A 43 -3.53 -0.58 0.61
N GLU A 44 -3.81 -1.83 0.97
CA GLU A 44 -3.36 -2.43 2.24
C GLU A 44 -1.83 -2.51 2.31
N ILE A 45 -1.19 -2.99 1.24
CA ILE A 45 0.27 -3.15 1.18
C ILE A 45 0.96 -1.79 1.33
N ILE A 46 0.53 -0.78 0.58
CA ILE A 46 1.12 0.56 0.64
C ILE A 46 0.90 1.18 2.03
N SER A 47 -0.30 1.01 2.61
CA SER A 47 -0.59 1.50 3.95
C SER A 47 0.31 0.85 5.01
N ILE A 48 0.54 -0.47 4.94
CA ILE A 48 1.47 -1.19 5.82
C ILE A 48 2.89 -0.63 5.69
N ILE A 49 3.36 -0.39 4.46
CA ILE A 49 4.71 0.17 4.20
C ILE A 49 4.83 1.58 4.80
N ILE A 50 3.84 2.44 4.60
CA ILE A 50 3.84 3.80 5.16
C ILE A 50 3.89 3.74 6.68
N ILE A 51 3.03 2.92 7.29
CA ILE A 51 2.99 2.75 8.76
C ILE A 51 4.31 2.23 9.28
N PHE A 52 4.93 1.27 8.58
CA PHE A 52 6.24 0.72 8.93
C PHE A 52 7.34 1.80 8.89
N GLN A 53 7.37 2.61 7.83
CA GLN A 53 8.31 3.73 7.70
C GLN A 53 8.09 4.79 8.79
N LEU A 54 6.84 5.18 9.04
CA LEU A 54 6.47 6.15 10.08
C LEU A 54 6.76 5.66 11.50
N SER A 55 6.65 4.35 11.72
CA SER A 55 6.98 3.74 13.02
C SER A 55 8.47 3.77 13.31
N SER A 56 9.33 4.13 12.34
CA SER A 56 10.79 4.17 12.46
C SER A 56 11.39 2.92 13.11
N MET A 57 10.72 1.76 12.96
CA MET A 57 11.17 0.46 13.45
C MET A 57 12.31 -0.03 12.53
N ARG A 58 13.46 0.61 12.65
CA ARG A 58 14.73 0.20 12.05
C ARG A 58 15.34 -0.87 12.95
N ASN A 59 14.71 -2.04 13.05
CA ASN A 59 15.36 -3.20 13.67
C ASN A 59 16.36 -3.80 12.66
N PHE A 60 17.50 -3.13 12.53
CA PHE A 60 18.77 -3.76 12.17
C PHE A 60 19.49 -4.12 13.48
N GLY A 61 18.84 -4.96 14.29
CA GLY A 61 19.40 -5.54 15.51
C GLY A 61 19.71 -7.01 15.27
#